data_AF-A0A358QTQ2-F1
#
_entry.id   AF-A0A358QTQ2-F1
#
_cell.length_a   1.000
_cell.length_b   1.000
_cell.length_c   1.000
_cell.angle_alpha   90.00
_cell.angle_beta   90.00
_cell.angle_gamma   90.00
#
_symmetry.space_group_name_H-M   'P 1'
#
loop_
_entity.id
_entity.type
_entity.pdbx_description
1 polymer ?
#
loop_
_entity_poly.entity_id
_entity_poly.type
_entity_poly.pdbx_seq_one_letter_code
_entity_poly.pdbx_strand_id
1 'polypeptide(L)'
;MAFIKEIKWIFILLFLAVGLSAEAAAQPQGADEQNADPPRVSRQLILIVVDGLQAESVSTGVTPNISGLGLAGAMADRVGVMPPDSPESRFYSLLSGVDLPVESSAGGPLGGTLLTSLEKKGVKTALVDGTGRFSRAAEGISHKLTGPFKDDSEVVDRAVEVIKDDKLFLTVVVLAGPGKEKALTGTTSRAYLESVTAADNEVGRLFKQLHINGVYEESLLVVTGTTGKPPMIIKGIDFLAGTKLPPVCLKDLAPTLGYLYGINMPNARGLVMWNALKAGPDRTETFMQQKRINDLSYAYADLIEERARIENEKIMVQEEKARITRDKQSVEDQIAQRDNKISQLSTIITVMKVLGLLGGILFIAALVAEYRILKKRFLFFT
;
A
#
# COMPACT_ATOMS: atom_id res chain seq x y z
N MET A 1 -40.56 -88.80 42.17
CA MET A 1 -39.47 -87.99 41.56
C MET A 1 -39.83 -87.36 40.20
N ALA A 2 -41.12 -87.20 39.85
CA ALA A 2 -41.52 -86.49 38.61
C ALA A 2 -41.87 -85.00 38.85
N PHE A 3 -42.28 -84.63 40.07
CA PHE A 3 -42.82 -83.30 40.36
C PHE A 3 -41.76 -82.17 40.47
N ILE A 4 -40.50 -82.52 40.76
CA ILE A 4 -39.40 -81.54 40.91
C ILE A 4 -38.86 -81.08 39.54
N LYS A 5 -39.16 -81.82 38.46
CA LYS A 5 -38.66 -81.50 37.12
C LYS A 5 -39.46 -80.39 36.44
N GLU A 6 -40.76 -80.26 36.73
CA GLU A 6 -41.61 -79.22 36.14
C GLU A 6 -41.46 -77.85 36.83
N ILE A 7 -41.16 -77.83 38.13
CA ILE A 7 -40.93 -76.58 38.87
C ILE A 7 -39.66 -75.85 38.38
N LYS A 8 -38.64 -76.59 37.92
CA LYS A 8 -37.43 -75.98 37.33
C LYS A 8 -37.70 -75.28 36.00
N TRP A 9 -38.62 -75.78 35.18
CA TRP A 9 -38.97 -75.15 33.91
C TRP A 9 -39.78 -73.88 34.10
N ILE A 10 -40.68 -73.85 35.09
CA ILE A 10 -41.46 -72.65 35.42
C ILE A 10 -40.56 -71.53 35.95
N PHE A 11 -39.56 -71.86 36.79
CA PHE A 11 -38.60 -70.85 37.27
C PHE A 11 -37.68 -70.31 36.17
N ILE A 12 -37.28 -71.14 35.20
CA ILE A 12 -36.47 -70.69 34.05
C ILE A 12 -37.29 -69.79 33.11
N LEU A 13 -38.58 -70.09 32.91
CA LEU A 13 -39.47 -69.27 32.08
C LEU A 13 -39.82 -67.92 32.75
N LEU A 14 -39.96 -67.91 34.09
CA LEU A 14 -40.15 -66.68 34.85
C LEU A 14 -38.88 -65.80 34.88
N PHE A 15 -37.69 -66.40 34.95
CA PHE A 15 -36.42 -65.68 34.89
C PHE A 15 -36.13 -65.11 33.50
N LEU A 16 -36.58 -65.79 32.44
CA LEU A 16 -36.49 -65.28 31.06
C LEU A 16 -37.47 -64.11 30.80
N ALA A 17 -38.63 -64.11 31.44
CA ALA A 17 -39.63 -63.04 31.29
C ALA A 17 -39.25 -61.75 32.04
N VAL A 18 -38.48 -61.84 33.12
CA VAL A 18 -38.03 -60.65 33.90
C VAL A 18 -36.73 -60.05 33.34
N GLY A 19 -35.95 -60.81 32.56
CA GLY A 19 -34.70 -60.32 31.94
C GLY A 19 -34.85 -59.50 30.66
N LEU A 20 -36.07 -59.35 30.11
CA LEU A 20 -36.34 -58.64 28.86
C LEU A 20 -37.00 -57.26 29.05
N SER A 21 -37.17 -56.80 30.29
CA SER A 21 -37.45 -55.40 30.59
C SER A 21 -36.15 -54.61 30.74
N ALA A 22 -35.25 -54.74 29.76
CA ALA A 22 -34.30 -53.67 29.52
C ALA A 22 -35.15 -52.51 29.03
N GLU A 23 -35.25 -51.47 29.87
CA GLU A 23 -35.72 -50.16 29.46
C GLU A 23 -35.03 -49.83 28.14
N ALA A 24 -35.78 -49.97 27.04
CA ALA A 24 -35.55 -49.19 25.85
C ALA A 24 -35.84 -47.74 26.26
N ALA A 25 -34.89 -47.16 27.00
CA ALA A 25 -34.69 -45.74 27.02
C ALA A 25 -34.55 -45.37 25.55
N ALA A 26 -35.64 -44.84 24.99
CA ALA A 26 -35.62 -44.22 23.70
C ALA A 26 -34.50 -43.20 23.75
N GLN A 27 -33.35 -43.55 23.17
CA GLN A 27 -32.38 -42.56 22.75
C GLN A 27 -33.20 -41.54 21.96
N PRO A 28 -33.16 -40.25 22.34
CA PRO A 28 -33.82 -39.24 21.54
C PRO A 28 -33.26 -39.43 20.13
N GLN A 29 -34.15 -39.80 19.21
CA GLN A 29 -33.83 -39.93 17.80
C GLN A 29 -33.05 -38.68 17.46
N GLY A 30 -31.83 -38.93 16.96
CA GLY A 30 -30.83 -37.92 16.73
C GLY A 30 -31.47 -36.70 16.11
N ALA A 31 -31.06 -35.55 16.65
CA ALA A 31 -31.08 -34.30 15.92
C ALA A 31 -30.87 -34.64 14.44
N ASP A 32 -31.84 -34.24 13.62
CA ASP A 32 -31.72 -34.24 12.18
C ASP A 32 -30.25 -33.96 11.86
N GLU A 33 -29.59 -34.88 11.15
CA GLU A 33 -28.44 -34.52 10.35
C GLU A 33 -28.98 -33.44 9.42
N GLN A 34 -28.96 -32.19 9.90
CA GLN A 34 -29.04 -31.00 9.09
C GLN A 34 -27.92 -31.22 8.10
N ASN A 35 -28.29 -31.71 6.92
CA ASN A 35 -27.45 -31.65 5.73
C ASN A 35 -26.80 -30.28 5.80
N ALA A 36 -25.52 -30.25 6.16
CA ALA A 36 -24.81 -29.00 6.33
C ALA A 36 -24.97 -28.30 4.98
N ASP A 37 -25.67 -27.16 4.99
CA ASP A 37 -25.86 -26.34 3.79
C ASP A 37 -24.51 -26.29 3.07
N PRO A 38 -24.47 -26.54 1.74
CA PRO A 38 -23.21 -26.54 1.02
C PRO A 38 -22.47 -25.23 1.34
N PRO A 39 -21.14 -25.29 1.52
CA PRO A 39 -20.37 -24.15 2.00
C PRO A 39 -20.67 -22.93 1.15
N ARG A 40 -21.22 -21.88 1.77
CA ARG A 40 -21.61 -20.66 1.07
C ARG A 40 -20.34 -19.93 0.65
N VAL A 41 -20.10 -19.84 -0.66
CA VAL A 41 -18.94 -19.13 -1.22
C VAL A 41 -19.37 -17.74 -1.66
N SER A 42 -18.53 -16.74 -1.43
CA SER A 42 -18.78 -15.38 -1.95
C SER A 42 -18.80 -15.38 -3.48
N ARG A 43 -19.89 -14.87 -4.06
CA ARG A 43 -20.12 -14.86 -5.52
C ARG A 43 -19.43 -13.70 -6.22
N GLN A 44 -19.17 -12.63 -5.48
CA GLN A 44 -18.66 -11.36 -5.99
C GLN A 44 -17.72 -10.72 -4.97
N LEU A 45 -16.73 -10.00 -5.45
CA LEU A 45 -15.81 -9.16 -4.70
C LEU A 45 -15.97 -7.70 -5.15
N ILE A 46 -16.17 -6.81 -4.19
CA ILE A 46 -16.24 -5.37 -4.41
C ILE A 46 -15.17 -4.72 -3.53
N LEU A 47 -14.16 -4.16 -4.19
CA LEU A 47 -13.11 -3.40 -3.54
C LEU A 47 -13.38 -1.91 -3.73
N ILE A 48 -13.67 -1.22 -2.64
CA ILE A 48 -13.93 0.21 -2.60
C ILE A 48 -12.68 0.90 -2.05
N VAL A 49 -12.06 1.71 -2.89
CA VAL A 49 -10.89 2.51 -2.52
C VAL A 49 -11.31 3.97 -2.45
N VAL A 50 -11.25 4.56 -1.26
CA VAL A 50 -11.51 5.98 -1.06
C VAL A 50 -10.17 6.69 -0.98
N ASP A 51 -9.78 7.38 -2.06
CA ASP A 51 -8.51 8.10 -2.11
C ASP A 51 -8.42 9.09 -0.94
N GLY A 52 -7.27 9.13 -0.26
CA GLY A 52 -7.03 10.03 0.87
C GLY A 52 -7.70 9.66 2.20
N LEU A 53 -8.56 8.63 2.27
CA LEU A 53 -9.21 8.21 3.52
C LEU A 53 -8.20 7.86 4.60
N GLN A 54 -8.34 8.46 5.79
CA GLN A 54 -7.51 8.18 6.97
C GLN A 54 -8.29 7.41 8.03
N ALA A 55 -7.59 6.55 8.76
CA ALA A 55 -8.11 5.79 9.89
C ALA A 55 -8.75 6.68 10.96
N GLU A 56 -8.09 7.79 11.28
CA GLU A 56 -8.54 8.72 12.30
C GLU A 56 -9.93 9.28 11.96
N SER A 57 -10.18 9.61 10.68
CA SER A 57 -11.47 10.13 10.21
C SER A 57 -12.60 9.12 10.36
N VAL A 58 -12.32 7.83 10.18
CA VAL A 58 -13.30 6.75 10.39
C VAL A 58 -13.60 6.58 11.88
N SER A 59 -12.58 6.67 12.73
CA SER A 59 -12.75 6.53 14.18
C SER A 59 -13.53 7.68 14.84
N THR A 60 -13.55 8.87 14.23
CA THR A 60 -14.25 10.06 14.75
C THR A 60 -15.76 10.08 14.48
N GLY A 61 -16.33 9.03 13.90
CA GLY A 61 -17.77 8.91 13.68
C GLY A 61 -18.32 9.70 12.48
N VAL A 62 -17.44 10.23 11.63
CA VAL A 62 -17.79 10.97 10.40
C VAL A 62 -18.25 10.01 9.28
N THR A 63 -18.01 8.71 9.44
CA THR A 63 -18.27 7.68 8.43
C THR A 63 -19.12 6.53 8.98
N PRO A 64 -20.42 6.74 9.27
CA PRO A 64 -21.28 5.72 9.84
C PRO A 64 -21.42 4.48 8.94
N ASN A 65 -21.44 4.62 7.61
CA ASN A 65 -21.61 3.48 6.70
C ASN A 65 -20.35 2.60 6.65
N ILE A 66 -19.17 3.21 6.52
CA ILE A 66 -17.88 2.52 6.54
C ILE A 66 -17.62 1.89 7.91
N SER A 67 -17.90 2.62 9.00
CA SER A 67 -17.75 2.09 10.37
C SER A 67 -18.72 0.93 10.63
N GLY A 68 -19.97 1.04 10.16
CA GLY A 68 -20.95 -0.04 10.21
C GLY A 68 -20.49 -1.31 9.49
N LEU A 69 -19.82 -1.18 8.34
CA LEU A 69 -19.20 -2.31 7.66
C LEU A 69 -18.08 -2.94 8.50
N GLY A 70 -17.26 -2.11 9.15
CA GLY A 70 -16.21 -2.56 10.07
C GLY A 70 -16.75 -3.39 11.24
N LEU A 71 -17.88 -2.97 11.82
CA LEU A 71 -18.56 -3.72 12.88
C LEU A 71 -19.16 -5.04 12.37
N ALA A 72 -19.62 -5.08 11.12
CA ALA A 72 -20.14 -6.30 10.49
C ALA A 72 -19.04 -7.26 9.99
N GLY A 73 -17.78 -6.80 9.91
CA GLY A 73 -16.65 -7.53 9.35
C GLY A 73 -15.41 -7.52 10.24
N ALA A 74 -14.25 -7.60 9.61
CA ALA A 74 -12.95 -7.46 10.23
C ALA A 74 -12.35 -6.09 9.88
N MET A 75 -11.81 -5.39 10.87
CA MET A 75 -11.28 -4.04 10.70
C MET A 75 -9.86 -3.94 11.27
N ALA A 76 -8.91 -3.51 10.45
CA ALA A 76 -7.62 -3.02 10.89
C ALA A 76 -7.67 -1.50 11.00
N ASP A 77 -7.54 -0.99 12.23
CA ASP A 77 -7.57 0.46 12.50
C ASP A 77 -6.51 1.22 11.73
N ARG A 78 -5.33 0.63 11.52
CA ARG A 78 -4.24 1.31 10.84
C ARG A 78 -3.53 0.35 9.91
N VAL A 79 -3.32 0.81 8.69
CA VAL A 79 -2.48 0.12 7.73
C VAL A 79 -1.04 0.62 7.82
N GLY A 80 -0.08 -0.30 7.70
CA GLY A 80 1.35 -0.01 7.64
C GLY A 80 1.70 0.90 6.45
N VAL A 81 2.52 1.92 6.72
CA VAL A 81 2.93 2.93 5.75
C VAL A 81 4.31 2.55 5.22
N MET A 82 4.40 2.19 3.94
CA MET A 82 5.67 1.92 3.24
C MET A 82 5.96 3.01 2.19
N PRO A 83 7.20 3.50 2.07
CA PRO A 83 7.57 4.39 0.97
C PRO A 83 7.50 3.68 -0.40
N PRO A 84 7.12 4.36 -1.50
CA PRO A 84 6.64 5.74 -1.56
C PRO A 84 5.16 5.86 -1.14
N ASP A 85 4.82 6.92 -0.41
CA ASP A 85 3.43 7.23 -0.03
C ASP A 85 2.71 8.00 -1.15
N SER A 86 2.65 7.41 -2.34
CA SER A 86 1.90 7.95 -3.49
C SER A 86 0.63 7.13 -3.75
N PRO A 87 -0.49 7.76 -4.16
CA PRO A 87 -1.73 7.04 -4.43
C PRO A 87 -1.55 5.88 -5.42
N GLU A 88 -0.81 6.10 -6.51
CA GLU A 88 -0.60 5.11 -7.57
C GLU A 88 0.19 3.90 -7.07
N SER A 89 1.26 4.15 -6.31
CA SER A 89 2.08 3.07 -5.78
C SER A 89 1.30 2.21 -4.81
N ARG A 90 0.50 2.86 -3.95
CA ARG A 90 -0.31 2.17 -2.94
C ARG A 90 -1.49 1.42 -3.51
N PHE A 91 -2.15 2.00 -4.51
CA PHE A 91 -3.22 1.32 -5.24
C PHE A 91 -2.70 0.07 -5.96
N TYR A 92 -1.53 0.16 -6.59
CA TYR A 92 -0.92 -1.02 -7.20
C TYR A 92 -0.44 -2.03 -6.15
N SER A 93 0.14 -1.61 -5.03
CA SER A 93 0.50 -2.53 -3.92
C SER A 93 -0.72 -3.31 -3.42
N LEU A 94 -1.86 -2.63 -3.29
CA LEU A 94 -3.13 -3.22 -2.87
C LEU A 94 -3.57 -4.38 -3.79
N LEU A 95 -3.39 -4.22 -5.10
CA LEU A 95 -3.84 -5.19 -6.10
C LEU A 95 -2.79 -6.24 -6.48
N SER A 96 -1.50 -5.95 -6.36
CA SER A 96 -0.41 -6.86 -6.75
C SER A 96 0.20 -7.62 -5.56
N GLY A 97 0.06 -7.07 -4.35
CA GLY A 97 0.76 -7.56 -3.17
C GLY A 97 2.25 -7.23 -3.15
N VAL A 98 2.71 -6.30 -3.99
CA VAL A 98 4.12 -5.90 -4.11
C VAL A 98 4.26 -4.40 -3.95
N ASP A 99 5.25 -3.96 -3.17
CA ASP A 99 5.59 -2.54 -3.08
C ASP A 99 6.28 -2.08 -4.36
N LEU A 100 5.75 -1.04 -4.99
CA LEU A 100 6.36 -0.45 -6.17
C LEU A 100 7.69 0.23 -5.80
N PRO A 101 8.81 -0.14 -6.47
CA PRO A 101 10.06 0.60 -6.34
C PRO A 101 9.85 2.06 -6.76
N VAL A 102 10.54 2.98 -6.08
CA VAL A 102 10.48 4.43 -6.37
C VAL A 102 10.81 4.73 -7.83
N GLU A 103 11.67 3.94 -8.46
CA GLU A 103 12.06 4.07 -9.88
C GLU A 103 10.97 3.60 -10.87
N SER A 104 10.14 2.63 -10.48
CA SER A 104 9.06 2.10 -11.33
C SER A 104 7.86 3.05 -11.42
N SER A 105 7.76 4.00 -10.49
CA SER A 105 6.81 5.13 -10.54
C SER A 105 6.98 5.98 -11.80
N ALA A 106 8.17 5.96 -12.44
CA ALA A 106 8.53 6.80 -13.57
C ALA A 106 8.24 6.20 -14.97
N GLY A 107 7.43 5.14 -15.06
CA GLY A 107 6.94 4.63 -16.36
C GLY A 107 7.39 3.23 -16.77
N GLY A 108 8.09 2.48 -15.90
CA GLY A 108 8.45 1.08 -16.15
C GLY A 108 7.23 0.14 -16.21
N PRO A 109 7.35 -1.04 -16.83
CA PRO A 109 6.26 -2.02 -16.90
C PRO A 109 5.85 -2.45 -15.49
N LEU A 110 4.54 -2.34 -15.20
CA LEU A 110 3.98 -2.84 -13.96
C LEU A 110 3.87 -4.37 -14.06
N GLY A 111 4.15 -5.07 -12.97
CA GLY A 111 3.87 -6.51 -12.87
C GLY A 111 2.37 -6.80 -12.91
N GLY A 112 2.01 -8.08 -13.01
CA GLY A 112 0.60 -8.49 -13.02
C GLY A 112 -0.10 -8.18 -11.70
N THR A 113 -1.30 -7.59 -11.78
CA THR A 113 -2.20 -7.38 -10.64
C THR A 113 -3.20 -8.52 -10.47
N LEU A 114 -3.92 -8.57 -9.35
CA LEU A 114 -5.03 -9.49 -9.11
C LEU A 114 -6.07 -9.44 -10.25
N LEU A 115 -6.39 -8.23 -10.74
CA LEU A 115 -7.31 -8.03 -11.86
C LEU A 115 -6.81 -8.75 -13.12
N THR A 116 -5.56 -8.50 -13.52
CA THR A 116 -4.99 -9.15 -14.71
C THR A 116 -4.85 -10.66 -14.56
N SER A 117 -4.60 -11.14 -13.34
CA SER A 117 -4.46 -12.57 -13.04
C SER A 117 -5.81 -13.30 -13.13
N LEU A 118 -6.90 -12.63 -12.78
CA LEU A 118 -8.27 -13.13 -12.94
C LEU A 118 -8.71 -13.13 -14.41
N GLU A 119 -8.46 -12.05 -15.15
CA GLU A 119 -8.79 -11.96 -16.58
C GLU A 119 -8.05 -13.03 -17.39
N LYS A 120 -6.78 -13.32 -17.07
CA LYS A 120 -6.02 -14.42 -17.69
C LYS A 120 -6.64 -15.80 -17.44
N LYS A 121 -7.42 -15.97 -16.37
CA LYS A 121 -8.19 -17.19 -16.08
C LYS A 121 -9.60 -17.17 -16.68
N GLY A 122 -9.95 -16.15 -17.46
CA GLY A 122 -11.28 -15.97 -18.04
C GLY A 122 -12.33 -15.44 -17.05
N VAL A 123 -11.90 -14.92 -15.89
CA VAL A 123 -12.80 -14.31 -14.90
C VAL A 123 -12.90 -12.82 -15.17
N LYS A 124 -14.11 -12.34 -15.45
CA LYS A 124 -14.35 -10.93 -15.76
C LYS A 124 -14.16 -10.04 -14.54
N THR A 125 -13.45 -8.94 -14.74
CA THR A 125 -13.16 -7.92 -13.73
C THR A 125 -13.44 -6.51 -14.26
N ALA A 126 -13.70 -5.56 -13.36
CA ALA A 126 -13.81 -4.14 -13.71
C ALA A 126 -13.03 -3.22 -12.78
N LEU A 127 -12.54 -2.13 -13.37
CA LEU A 127 -12.06 -0.95 -12.65
C LEU A 127 -12.93 0.26 -13.01
N VAL A 128 -13.55 0.87 -12.00
CA VAL A 128 -14.23 2.16 -12.09
C VAL A 128 -13.42 3.18 -11.30
N ASP A 129 -12.68 4.03 -12.01
CA ASP A 129 -11.71 4.95 -11.43
C ASP A 129 -12.15 6.42 -11.52
N GLY A 130 -12.63 6.95 -10.39
CA GLY A 130 -12.99 8.35 -10.19
C GLY A 130 -11.84 9.34 -10.33
N THR A 131 -10.59 8.90 -10.12
CA THR A 131 -9.41 9.77 -10.17
C THR A 131 -8.83 9.88 -11.59
N GLY A 132 -9.01 8.85 -12.42
CA GLY A 132 -8.37 8.70 -13.73
C GLY A 132 -6.87 8.38 -13.68
N ARG A 133 -6.28 8.20 -12.49
CA ARG A 133 -4.83 8.02 -12.28
C ARG A 133 -4.41 6.55 -12.20
N PHE A 134 -5.33 5.63 -11.96
CA PHE A 134 -5.03 4.22 -11.69
C PHE A 134 -5.14 3.32 -12.93
N SER A 135 -5.25 3.95 -14.10
CA SER A 135 -5.47 3.31 -15.38
C SER A 135 -4.40 2.25 -15.73
N ARG A 136 -3.16 2.43 -15.25
CA ARG A 136 -2.03 1.52 -15.47
C ARG A 136 -2.13 0.21 -14.69
N ALA A 137 -2.68 0.24 -13.47
CA ALA A 137 -2.86 -0.97 -12.66
C ALA A 137 -3.94 -1.93 -13.22
N ALA A 138 -4.72 -1.43 -14.18
CA ALA A 138 -5.75 -2.13 -14.92
C ALA A 138 -5.37 -2.37 -16.40
N GLU A 139 -4.09 -2.34 -16.76
CA GLU A 139 -3.66 -2.72 -18.11
C GLU A 139 -4.00 -4.21 -18.37
N GLY A 140 -4.76 -4.49 -19.43
CA GLY A 140 -5.14 -5.86 -19.81
C GLY A 140 -6.45 -6.36 -19.20
N ILE A 141 -7.26 -5.51 -18.58
CA ILE A 141 -8.62 -5.86 -18.14
C ILE A 141 -9.68 -5.49 -19.20
N SER A 142 -10.78 -6.23 -19.21
CA SER A 142 -11.84 -6.06 -20.21
C SER A 142 -12.73 -4.83 -19.94
N HIS A 143 -13.06 -4.56 -18.67
CA HIS A 143 -13.96 -3.46 -18.29
C HIS A 143 -13.21 -2.37 -17.52
N LYS A 144 -12.88 -1.27 -18.20
CA LYS A 144 -12.18 -0.13 -17.61
C LYS A 144 -12.97 1.15 -17.84
N LEU A 145 -13.50 1.69 -16.75
CA LEU A 145 -14.23 2.96 -16.72
C LEU A 145 -13.38 3.97 -15.95
N THR A 146 -12.45 4.61 -16.65
CA THR A 146 -11.65 5.72 -16.10
C THR A 146 -12.28 7.05 -16.46
N GLY A 147 -12.23 7.99 -15.53
CA GLY A 147 -12.77 9.35 -15.71
C GLY A 147 -12.19 10.14 -16.89
N PRO A 148 -12.61 11.41 -17.05
CA PRO A 148 -13.13 12.26 -15.97
C PRO A 148 -14.61 12.03 -15.65
N PHE A 149 -14.89 11.78 -14.38
CA PHE A 149 -16.24 11.83 -13.81
C PHE A 149 -16.47 13.19 -13.14
N LYS A 150 -17.72 13.65 -13.07
CA LYS A 150 -18.06 14.94 -12.45
C LYS A 150 -17.85 14.92 -10.94
N ASP A 151 -18.32 13.86 -10.30
CA ASP A 151 -18.28 13.65 -8.85
C ASP A 151 -18.23 12.14 -8.52
N ASP A 152 -18.09 11.83 -7.23
CA ASP A 152 -18.09 10.45 -6.74
C ASP A 152 -19.48 9.78 -6.94
N SER A 153 -20.56 10.57 -7.08
CA SER A 153 -21.89 10.03 -7.41
C SER A 153 -21.91 9.35 -8.76
N GLU A 154 -21.34 9.98 -9.79
CA GLU A 154 -21.29 9.39 -11.14
C GLU A 154 -20.46 8.09 -11.14
N VAL A 155 -19.39 8.03 -10.35
CA VAL A 155 -18.56 6.82 -10.18
C VAL A 155 -19.39 5.68 -9.59
N VAL A 156 -20.17 5.95 -8.54
CA VAL A 156 -21.03 4.94 -7.91
C VAL A 156 -22.13 4.47 -8.87
N ASP A 157 -22.76 5.39 -9.62
CA ASP A 157 -23.80 5.02 -10.58
C ASP A 157 -23.25 4.08 -11.66
N ARG A 158 -22.07 4.38 -12.20
CA ARG A 158 -21.37 3.49 -13.15
C ARG A 158 -20.99 2.16 -12.54
N ALA A 159 -20.54 2.14 -11.29
CA ALA A 159 -20.23 0.90 -10.59
C ALA A 159 -21.47 0.03 -10.43
N VAL A 160 -22.62 0.61 -10.09
CA VAL A 160 -23.90 -0.10 -9.95
C VAL A 160 -24.37 -0.67 -11.29
N GLU A 161 -24.28 0.09 -12.39
CA GLU A 161 -24.58 -0.39 -13.76
C GLU A 161 -23.75 -1.63 -14.10
N VAL A 162 -22.43 -1.53 -13.92
CA VAL A 162 -21.47 -2.59 -14.24
C VAL A 162 -21.69 -3.86 -13.40
N ILE A 163 -21.98 -3.69 -12.11
CA ILE A 163 -22.26 -4.82 -11.20
C ILE A 163 -23.54 -5.56 -11.62
N LYS A 164 -24.55 -4.82 -12.07
CA LYS A 164 -25.85 -5.38 -12.43
C LYS A 164 -25.80 -6.15 -13.76
N ASP A 165 -25.12 -5.60 -14.76
CA ASP A 165 -25.24 -6.08 -16.14
C ASP A 165 -24.28 -7.24 -16.46
N ASP A 166 -23.05 -7.23 -15.93
CA ASP A 166 -21.97 -8.09 -16.42
C ASP A 166 -21.62 -9.30 -15.53
N LYS A 167 -22.29 -9.46 -14.37
CA LYS A 167 -21.99 -10.51 -13.36
C LYS A 167 -20.49 -10.66 -13.09
N LEU A 168 -19.83 -9.53 -12.85
CA LEU A 168 -18.40 -9.49 -12.63
C LEU A 168 -18.02 -10.09 -11.28
N PHE A 169 -16.91 -10.83 -11.28
CA PHE A 169 -16.41 -11.44 -10.06
C PHE A 169 -15.67 -10.43 -9.18
N LEU A 170 -14.86 -9.55 -9.77
CA LEU A 170 -14.13 -8.50 -9.04
C LEU A 170 -14.43 -7.13 -9.65
N THR A 171 -14.99 -6.24 -8.85
CA THR A 171 -15.19 -4.82 -9.20
C THR A 171 -14.40 -3.94 -8.24
N VAL A 172 -13.52 -3.10 -8.79
CA VAL A 172 -12.77 -2.10 -8.03
C VAL A 172 -13.37 -0.73 -8.30
N VAL A 173 -13.84 -0.07 -7.25
CA VAL A 173 -14.45 1.27 -7.31
C VAL A 173 -13.54 2.24 -6.58
N VAL A 174 -13.10 3.30 -7.25
CA VAL A 174 -12.20 4.29 -6.67
C VAL A 174 -12.89 5.64 -6.58
N LEU A 175 -13.10 6.12 -5.36
CA LEU A 175 -13.67 7.44 -5.06
C LEU A 175 -12.55 8.46 -4.85
N ALA A 176 -12.67 9.64 -5.45
CA ALA A 176 -11.60 10.64 -5.50
C ALA A 176 -11.72 11.75 -4.45
N GLY A 177 -12.90 11.92 -3.83
CA GLY A 177 -13.24 13.08 -3.01
C GLY A 177 -12.18 13.46 -1.96
N PRO A 178 -11.92 12.62 -0.94
CA PRO A 178 -11.03 13.00 0.17
C PRO A 178 -9.57 13.19 -0.23
N GLY A 179 -9.09 12.51 -1.27
CA GLY A 179 -7.72 12.63 -1.77
C GLY A 179 -7.41 14.03 -2.31
N LYS A 180 -8.35 14.61 -3.06
CA LYS A 180 -8.23 15.98 -3.61
C LYS A 180 -8.16 17.01 -2.47
N GLU A 181 -9.07 16.93 -1.52
CA GLU A 181 -9.14 17.90 -0.41
C GLU A 181 -7.96 17.75 0.56
N LYS A 182 -7.50 16.52 0.82
CA LYS A 182 -6.30 16.25 1.64
C LYS A 182 -5.06 16.92 1.05
N ALA A 183 -4.87 16.87 -0.27
CA ALA A 183 -3.73 17.48 -0.93
C ALA A 183 -3.76 19.03 -0.88
N LEU A 184 -4.95 19.63 -0.84
CA LEU A 184 -5.14 21.09 -0.83
C LEU A 184 -5.10 21.68 0.58
N THR A 185 -5.77 21.04 1.54
CA THR A 185 -6.11 21.64 2.84
C THR A 185 -5.61 20.83 4.05
N GLY A 186 -5.12 19.60 3.84
CA GLY A 186 -4.68 18.69 4.90
C GLY A 186 -5.83 17.93 5.57
N THR A 187 -5.49 17.00 6.46
CA THR A 187 -6.43 16.02 7.05
C THR A 187 -7.27 16.54 8.22
N THR A 188 -6.97 17.75 8.72
CA THR A 188 -7.70 18.37 9.85
C THR A 188 -8.67 19.45 9.39
N SER A 189 -8.74 19.73 8.09
CA SER A 189 -9.61 20.78 7.57
C SER A 189 -11.07 20.34 7.58
N ARG A 190 -11.97 21.32 7.72
CA ARG A 190 -13.41 21.09 7.60
C ARG A 190 -13.79 20.57 6.21
N ALA A 191 -13.18 21.11 5.16
CA ALA A 191 -13.41 20.69 3.78
C ALA A 191 -13.07 19.20 3.57
N TYR A 192 -11.94 18.74 4.13
CA TYR A 192 -11.57 17.34 4.11
C TYR A 192 -12.61 16.47 4.84
N LEU A 193 -13.03 16.83 6.06
CA LEU A 193 -14.04 16.06 6.80
C LEU A 193 -15.41 16.03 6.09
N GLU A 194 -15.81 17.12 5.44
CA GLU A 194 -17.03 17.17 4.61
C GLU A 194 -16.90 16.24 3.40
N SER A 195 -15.73 16.21 2.75
CA SER A 195 -15.47 15.28 1.63
C SER A 195 -15.45 13.81 2.06
N VAL A 196 -14.97 13.52 3.28
CA VAL A 196 -15.02 12.17 3.87
C VAL A 196 -16.46 11.75 4.16
N THR A 197 -17.28 12.65 4.71
CA THR A 197 -18.72 12.42 4.90
C THR A 197 -19.43 12.14 3.56
N ALA A 198 -19.10 12.92 2.53
CA ALA A 198 -19.67 12.73 1.19
C ALA A 198 -19.30 11.36 0.61
N ALA A 199 -18.03 10.97 0.70
CA ALA A 199 -17.58 9.64 0.27
C ALA A 199 -18.27 8.51 1.06
N ASP A 200 -18.46 8.66 2.38
CA ASP A 200 -19.19 7.67 3.19
C ASP A 200 -20.66 7.52 2.75
N ASN A 201 -21.33 8.62 2.42
CA ASN A 201 -22.70 8.58 1.90
C ASN A 201 -22.78 7.84 0.55
N GLU A 202 -21.79 8.05 -0.32
CA GLU A 202 -21.69 7.35 -1.60
C GLU A 202 -21.44 5.85 -1.43
N VAL A 203 -20.58 5.48 -0.47
CA VAL A 203 -20.40 4.08 -0.06
C VAL A 203 -21.70 3.48 0.49
N GLY A 204 -22.43 4.22 1.33
CA GLY A 204 -23.75 3.82 1.83
C GLY A 204 -24.78 3.63 0.72
N ARG A 205 -24.77 4.49 -0.31
CA ARG A 205 -25.65 4.38 -1.48
C ARG A 205 -25.35 3.10 -2.27
N LEU A 206 -24.08 2.79 -2.46
CA LEU A 206 -23.65 1.53 -3.08
C LEU A 206 -24.13 0.32 -2.28
N PHE A 207 -23.93 0.31 -0.95
CA PHE A 207 -24.40 -0.80 -0.09
C PHE A 207 -25.92 -0.97 -0.14
N LYS A 208 -26.67 0.13 -0.13
CA LYS A 208 -28.12 0.09 -0.28
C LYS A 208 -28.54 -0.58 -1.60
N GLN A 209 -27.85 -0.27 -2.71
CA GLN A 209 -28.13 -0.93 -3.99
C GLN A 209 -27.79 -2.42 -3.98
N LEU A 210 -26.68 -2.80 -3.35
CA LEU A 210 -26.32 -4.23 -3.20
C LEU A 210 -27.35 -4.99 -2.36
N HIS A 211 -27.94 -4.35 -1.35
CA HIS A 211 -29.04 -4.92 -0.57
C HIS A 211 -30.31 -5.08 -1.40
N ILE A 212 -30.71 -4.06 -2.17
CA ILE A 212 -31.88 -4.11 -3.06
C ILE A 212 -31.73 -5.25 -4.08
N ASN A 213 -30.52 -5.43 -4.60
CA ASN A 213 -30.20 -6.49 -5.55
C ASN A 213 -30.00 -7.88 -4.92
N GLY A 214 -30.06 -7.99 -3.58
CA GLY A 214 -29.90 -9.25 -2.87
C GLY A 214 -28.48 -9.84 -2.87
N VAL A 215 -27.48 -9.09 -3.35
CA VAL A 215 -26.09 -9.57 -3.49
C VAL A 215 -25.19 -9.18 -2.31
N TYR A 216 -25.64 -8.29 -1.43
CA TYR A 216 -24.83 -7.76 -0.32
C TYR A 216 -24.29 -8.85 0.62
N GLU A 217 -25.10 -9.86 0.96
CA GLU A 217 -24.66 -10.93 1.86
C GLU A 217 -23.76 -11.96 1.20
N GLU A 218 -23.88 -12.12 -0.12
CA GLU A 218 -23.09 -13.04 -0.92
C GLU A 218 -21.81 -12.39 -1.47
N SER A 219 -21.60 -11.10 -1.21
CA SER A 219 -20.44 -10.33 -1.68
C SER A 219 -19.37 -10.20 -0.60
N LEU A 220 -18.11 -10.29 -1.02
CA LEU A 220 -16.95 -9.86 -0.25
C LEU A 220 -16.76 -8.36 -0.50
N LEU A 221 -16.95 -7.55 0.54
CA LEU A 221 -16.79 -6.10 0.51
C LEU A 221 -15.49 -5.73 1.20
N VAL A 222 -14.66 -4.95 0.52
CA VAL A 222 -13.42 -4.42 1.07
C VAL A 222 -13.45 -2.90 0.94
N VAL A 223 -13.22 -2.19 2.04
CA VAL A 223 -13.10 -0.72 2.03
C VAL A 223 -11.73 -0.33 2.57
N THR A 224 -11.01 0.50 1.82
CA THR A 224 -9.72 1.03 2.25
C THR A 224 -9.44 2.39 1.61
N GLY A 225 -8.31 3.00 1.98
CA GLY A 225 -7.78 4.20 1.34
C GLY A 225 -6.42 3.95 0.70
N THR A 226 -5.85 5.00 0.10
CA THR A 226 -4.61 4.93 -0.69
C THR A 226 -3.38 5.37 0.11
N THR A 227 -3.37 6.61 0.63
CA THR A 227 -2.19 7.28 1.19
C THR A 227 -2.29 7.52 2.69
N GLY A 228 -1.16 7.77 3.36
CA GLY A 228 -1.10 8.00 4.79
C GLY A 228 -1.37 6.72 5.57
N LYS A 229 -2.26 6.78 6.55
CA LYS A 229 -2.66 5.64 7.41
C LYS A 229 -4.13 5.31 7.16
N PRO A 230 -4.47 4.72 6.00
CA PRO A 230 -5.85 4.35 5.73
C PRO A 230 -6.30 3.21 6.66
N PRO A 231 -7.61 3.06 6.88
CA PRO A 231 -8.17 1.85 7.48
C PRO A 231 -8.18 0.72 6.44
N MET A 232 -8.30 -0.53 6.91
CA MET A 232 -8.67 -1.66 6.05
C MET A 232 -9.83 -2.40 6.68
N ILE A 233 -10.95 -2.44 5.99
CA ILE A 233 -12.19 -3.08 6.44
C ILE A 233 -12.56 -4.15 5.43
N ILE A 234 -12.86 -5.35 5.93
CA ILE A 234 -13.19 -6.51 5.10
C ILE A 234 -14.43 -7.19 5.68
N LYS A 235 -15.49 -7.32 4.88
CA LYS A 235 -16.71 -8.05 5.23
C LYS A 235 -16.96 -9.12 4.19
N GLY A 236 -17.03 -10.37 4.60
CA GLY A 236 -17.36 -11.48 3.73
C GLY A 236 -17.66 -12.75 4.52
N ILE A 237 -18.15 -13.78 3.82
CA ILE A 237 -18.55 -15.05 4.44
C ILE A 237 -17.34 -15.74 5.08
N ASP A 238 -16.19 -15.69 4.42
CA ASP A 238 -14.91 -16.25 4.85
C ASP A 238 -14.22 -15.48 5.99
N PHE A 239 -14.70 -14.29 6.35
CA PHE A 239 -14.04 -13.38 7.29
C PHE A 239 -14.78 -13.31 8.63
N LEU A 240 -14.02 -13.13 9.71
CA LEU A 240 -14.56 -12.91 11.06
C LEU A 240 -15.38 -11.60 11.09
N ALA A 241 -16.48 -11.62 11.83
CA ALA A 241 -17.33 -10.45 12.04
C ALA A 241 -16.99 -9.78 13.39
N GLY A 242 -17.16 -8.46 13.49
CA GLY A 242 -16.92 -7.68 14.70
C GLY A 242 -15.50 -7.75 15.25
N THR A 243 -14.51 -8.11 14.42
CA THR A 243 -13.16 -8.40 14.90
C THR A 243 -12.19 -7.28 14.54
N LYS A 244 -11.42 -6.85 15.54
CA LYS A 244 -10.36 -5.86 15.38
C LYS A 244 -9.04 -6.55 15.06
N LEU A 245 -8.53 -6.30 13.86
CA LEU A 245 -7.29 -6.89 13.37
C LEU A 245 -6.08 -6.12 13.92
N PRO A 246 -4.92 -6.81 14.08
CA PRO A 246 -3.65 -6.11 14.25
C PRO A 246 -3.33 -5.28 13.00
N PRO A 247 -2.34 -4.36 13.07
CA PRO A 247 -1.91 -3.62 11.90
C PRO A 247 -1.56 -4.54 10.73
N VAL A 248 -2.11 -4.24 9.55
CA VAL A 248 -1.87 -4.94 8.28
C VAL A 248 -1.23 -3.99 7.28
N CYS A 249 -0.72 -4.46 6.15
CA CYS A 249 -0.25 -3.62 5.04
C CYS A 249 -1.25 -3.67 3.86
N LEU A 250 -1.30 -2.64 3.01
CA LEU A 250 -2.16 -2.68 1.80
C LEU A 250 -1.82 -3.88 0.90
N LYS A 251 -0.52 -4.21 0.82
CA LYS A 251 -0.03 -5.37 0.06
C LYS A 251 -0.52 -6.73 0.55
N ASP A 252 -1.10 -6.81 1.76
CA ASP A 252 -1.58 -8.07 2.34
C ASP A 252 -2.93 -8.49 1.73
N LEU A 253 -3.67 -7.56 1.10
CA LEU A 253 -4.97 -7.86 0.52
C LEU A 253 -4.88 -8.83 -0.65
N ALA A 254 -4.07 -8.52 -1.68
CA ALA A 254 -3.93 -9.35 -2.86
C ALA A 254 -3.57 -10.83 -2.57
N PRO A 255 -2.55 -11.16 -1.74
CA PRO A 255 -2.25 -12.54 -1.40
C PRO A 255 -3.35 -13.19 -0.55
N THR A 256 -4.06 -12.44 0.30
CA THR A 256 -5.22 -12.97 1.04
C THR A 256 -6.35 -13.37 0.09
N LEU A 257 -6.69 -12.52 -0.87
CA LEU A 257 -7.68 -12.84 -1.90
C LEU A 257 -7.20 -13.95 -2.81
N GLY A 258 -5.91 -13.97 -3.15
CA GLY A 258 -5.31 -15.02 -3.96
C GLY A 258 -5.40 -16.39 -3.29
N TYR A 259 -5.15 -16.45 -1.98
CA TYR A 259 -5.34 -17.67 -1.20
C TYR A 259 -6.80 -18.14 -1.21
N LEU A 260 -7.75 -17.24 -0.95
CA LEU A 260 -9.18 -17.59 -0.87
C LEU A 260 -9.74 -18.11 -2.20
N TYR A 261 -9.29 -17.57 -3.33
CA TYR A 261 -9.81 -17.90 -4.65
C TYR A 261 -8.85 -18.74 -5.51
N GLY A 262 -7.79 -19.31 -4.92
CA GLY A 262 -6.84 -20.18 -5.62
C GLY A 262 -6.08 -19.48 -6.75
N ILE A 263 -5.77 -18.19 -6.60
CA ILE A 263 -4.97 -17.40 -7.53
C ILE A 263 -3.53 -17.37 -7.01
N ASN A 264 -2.63 -17.96 -7.78
CA ASN A 264 -1.21 -17.94 -7.45
C ASN A 264 -0.63 -16.56 -7.76
N MET A 265 -0.07 -15.90 -6.74
CA MET A 265 0.59 -14.60 -6.82
C MET A 265 2.06 -14.78 -6.43
N PRO A 266 2.91 -15.38 -7.30
CA PRO A 266 4.25 -15.85 -6.92
C PRO A 266 5.20 -14.72 -6.51
N ASN A 267 4.94 -13.49 -6.95
CA ASN A 267 5.78 -12.34 -6.63
C ASN A 267 5.24 -11.50 -5.46
N ALA A 268 4.08 -11.86 -4.89
CA ALA A 268 3.50 -11.09 -3.80
C ALA A 268 4.40 -11.17 -2.55
N ARG A 269 4.71 -10.00 -1.98
CA ARG A 269 5.47 -9.85 -0.74
C ARG A 269 4.58 -9.52 0.46
N GLY A 270 3.29 -9.33 0.24
CA GLY A 270 2.31 -9.20 1.32
C GLY A 270 2.03 -10.54 1.98
N LEU A 271 1.55 -10.48 3.22
CA LEU A 271 1.19 -11.66 4.00
C LEU A 271 -0.31 -11.94 3.88
N VAL A 272 -0.69 -13.21 3.95
CA VAL A 272 -2.11 -13.57 4.08
C VAL A 272 -2.59 -13.13 5.47
N MET A 273 -3.74 -12.45 5.51
CA MET A 273 -4.38 -11.99 6.74
C MET A 273 -5.07 -13.14 7.48
N TRP A 274 -4.30 -14.12 7.95
CA TRP A 274 -4.79 -15.31 8.65
C TRP A 274 -5.71 -14.99 9.84
N ASN A 275 -5.45 -13.87 10.54
CA ASN A 275 -6.24 -13.44 11.69
C ASN A 275 -7.62 -12.89 11.32
N ALA A 276 -7.88 -12.64 10.03
CA ALA A 276 -9.16 -12.14 9.55
C ALA A 276 -10.08 -13.26 9.07
N LEU A 277 -9.55 -14.47 8.83
CA LEU A 277 -10.27 -15.59 8.26
C LEU A 277 -11.01 -16.39 9.33
N LYS A 278 -12.22 -16.86 9.01
CA LYS A 278 -12.96 -17.85 9.79
C LYS A 278 -12.36 -19.24 9.60
N ALA A 279 -12.35 -20.03 10.68
CA ALA A 279 -12.07 -21.44 10.58
C ALA A 279 -13.17 -22.16 9.80
N GLY A 280 -12.80 -23.21 9.08
CA GLY A 280 -13.69 -24.00 8.24
C GLY A 280 -13.17 -25.42 8.08
N PRO A 281 -13.91 -26.30 7.37
CA PRO A 281 -13.56 -27.72 7.25
C PRO A 281 -12.13 -27.94 6.71
N ASP A 282 -11.74 -27.15 5.71
CA ASP A 282 -10.43 -27.22 5.06
C ASP A 282 -9.38 -26.30 5.69
N ARG A 283 -9.76 -25.52 6.71
CA ARG A 283 -8.91 -24.50 7.35
C ARG A 283 -9.12 -24.49 8.86
N THR A 284 -8.53 -25.47 9.54
CA THR A 284 -8.55 -25.49 11.01
C THR A 284 -7.74 -24.32 11.59
N GLU A 285 -8.07 -23.89 12.80
CA GLU A 285 -7.32 -22.83 13.48
C GLU A 285 -5.84 -23.18 13.61
N THR A 286 -5.51 -24.42 13.95
CA THR A 286 -4.12 -24.90 14.03
C THR A 286 -3.40 -24.80 12.70
N PHE A 287 -4.07 -25.14 11.59
CA PHE A 287 -3.49 -24.99 10.26
C PHE A 287 -3.20 -23.52 9.93
N MET A 288 -4.17 -22.63 10.19
CA MET A 288 -4.00 -21.20 9.94
C MET A 288 -2.89 -20.59 10.81
N GLN A 289 -2.78 -21.01 12.08
CA GLN A 289 -1.69 -20.60 12.96
C GLN A 289 -0.33 -21.08 12.45
N GLN A 290 -0.23 -22.34 12.02
CA GLN A 290 1.02 -22.88 11.47
C GLN A 290 1.43 -22.14 10.19
N LYS A 291 0.48 -21.86 9.30
CA LYS A 291 0.72 -21.06 8.08
C LYS A 291 1.16 -19.64 8.41
N ARG A 292 0.51 -18.99 9.36
CA ARG A 292 0.91 -17.67 9.86
C ARG A 292 2.33 -17.66 10.39
N ILE A 293 2.70 -18.62 11.23
CA ILE A 293 4.08 -18.71 11.78
C ILE A 293 5.08 -18.88 10.64
N ASN A 294 4.78 -19.72 9.65
CA ASN A 294 5.64 -19.95 8.50
C ASN A 294 5.84 -18.68 7.66
N ASP A 295 4.73 -18.02 7.29
CA ASP A 295 4.73 -16.78 6.51
C ASP A 295 5.49 -15.66 7.24
N LEU A 296 5.28 -15.52 8.56
CA LEU A 296 6.03 -14.57 9.40
C LEU A 296 7.51 -14.91 9.46
N SER A 297 7.89 -16.19 9.49
CA SER A 297 9.29 -16.61 9.54
C SER A 297 10.02 -16.23 8.25
N TYR A 298 9.40 -16.46 7.09
CA TYR A 298 9.96 -16.04 5.80
C TYR A 298 10.05 -14.52 5.68
N ALA A 299 8.96 -13.80 5.99
CA ALA A 299 8.98 -12.34 5.92
C ALA A 299 10.00 -11.71 6.88
N TYR A 300 10.23 -12.32 8.05
CA TYR A 300 11.25 -11.88 8.98
C TYR A 300 12.67 -12.11 8.44
N ALA A 301 12.92 -13.26 7.80
CA ALA A 301 14.20 -13.53 7.15
C ALA A 301 14.49 -12.52 6.01
N ASP A 302 13.50 -12.27 5.14
CA ASP A 302 13.61 -11.29 4.05
C ASP A 302 13.88 -9.87 4.59
N LEU A 303 13.23 -9.49 5.69
CA LEU A 303 13.43 -8.18 6.33
C LEU A 303 14.84 -8.04 6.90
N ILE A 304 15.40 -9.09 7.50
CA ILE A 304 16.79 -9.09 7.98
C ILE A 304 17.75 -8.91 6.80
N GLU A 305 17.54 -9.63 5.69
CA GLU A 305 18.38 -9.51 4.50
C GLU A 305 18.30 -8.11 3.88
N GLU A 306 17.09 -7.56 3.73
CA GLU A 306 16.88 -6.21 3.21
C GLU A 306 17.50 -5.14 4.12
N ARG A 307 17.38 -5.30 5.45
CA ARG A 307 18.04 -4.41 6.40
C ARG A 307 19.55 -4.46 6.26
N ALA A 308 20.15 -5.65 6.14
CA ALA A 308 21.58 -5.81 5.93
C ALA A 308 22.04 -5.16 4.61
N ARG A 309 21.25 -5.31 3.54
CA ARG A 309 21.50 -4.64 2.25
C ARG A 309 21.50 -3.12 2.38
N ILE A 310 20.47 -2.54 3.00
CA ILE A 310 20.35 -1.09 3.19
C ILE A 310 21.48 -0.56 4.08
N GLU A 311 21.89 -1.31 5.10
CA GLU A 311 23.00 -0.91 5.98
C GLU A 311 24.34 -0.90 5.23
N ASN A 312 24.59 -1.89 4.37
CA ASN A 312 25.76 -1.90 3.47
C ASN A 312 25.72 -0.73 2.47
N GLU A 313 24.58 -0.47 1.84
CA GLU A 313 24.41 0.69 0.93
C GLU A 313 24.67 2.01 1.65
N LYS A 314 24.19 2.16 2.89
CA LYS A 314 24.42 3.34 3.71
C LYS A 314 25.91 3.54 4.02
N ILE A 315 26.63 2.46 4.34
CA ILE A 315 28.08 2.50 4.56
C ILE A 315 28.79 2.97 3.28
N MET A 316 28.46 2.37 2.13
CA MET A 316 29.04 2.77 0.83
C MET A 316 28.78 4.25 0.51
N VAL A 317 27.56 4.75 0.72
CA VAL A 317 27.22 6.15 0.51
C VAL A 317 27.96 7.08 1.48
N GLN A 318 28.20 6.64 2.73
CA GLN A 318 29.00 7.42 3.68
C GLN A 318 30.47 7.49 3.27
N GLU A 319 31.05 6.39 2.79
CA GLU A 319 32.41 6.36 2.26
C GLU A 319 32.55 7.24 1.02
N GLU A 320 31.59 7.19 0.11
CA GLU A 320 31.55 8.05 -1.08
C GLU A 320 31.44 9.52 -0.70
N LYS A 321 30.56 9.88 0.25
CA LYS A 321 30.47 11.26 0.78
C LYS A 321 31.77 11.71 1.42
N ALA A 322 32.43 10.85 2.19
CA ALA A 322 33.72 11.15 2.81
C ALA A 322 34.81 11.36 1.74
N ARG A 323 34.81 10.56 0.68
CA ARG A 323 35.71 10.73 -0.47
C ARG A 323 35.45 12.05 -1.19
N ILE A 324 34.21 12.35 -1.54
CA ILE A 324 33.83 13.62 -2.19
C ILE A 324 34.22 14.82 -1.32
N THR A 325 34.07 14.71 -0.01
CA THR A 325 34.46 15.79 0.93
C THR A 325 35.98 16.01 0.94
N ARG A 326 36.77 14.94 0.95
CA ARG A 326 38.24 15.00 0.81
C ARG A 326 38.66 15.58 -0.54
N ASP A 327 38.02 15.18 -1.62
CA ASP A 327 38.30 15.70 -2.95
C ASP A 327 37.97 17.19 -3.03
N LYS A 328 36.83 17.64 -2.46
CA LYS A 328 36.47 19.05 -2.36
C LYS A 328 37.52 19.88 -1.60
N GLN A 329 37.96 19.39 -0.43
CA GLN A 329 39.01 20.05 0.34
C GLN A 329 40.31 20.16 -0.47
N SER A 330 40.70 19.10 -1.18
CA SER A 330 41.90 19.14 -2.03
C SER A 330 41.79 20.15 -3.17
N VAL A 331 40.60 20.32 -3.74
CA VAL A 331 40.35 21.32 -4.80
C VAL A 331 40.38 22.72 -4.22
N GLU A 332 39.78 22.95 -3.06
CA GLU A 332 39.84 24.23 -2.33
C GLU A 332 41.29 24.62 -2.02
N ASP A 333 42.11 23.68 -1.54
CA ASP A 333 43.53 23.90 -1.28
C ASP A 333 44.30 24.25 -2.57
N GLN A 334 44.01 23.57 -3.68
CA GLN A 334 44.62 23.88 -4.99
C GLN A 334 44.21 25.27 -5.50
N ILE A 335 42.95 25.67 -5.30
CA ILE A 335 42.46 27.01 -5.64
C ILE A 335 43.19 28.06 -4.77
N ALA A 336 43.26 27.85 -3.46
CA ALA A 336 43.96 28.75 -2.54
C ALA A 336 45.45 28.92 -2.92
N GLN A 337 46.12 27.84 -3.32
CA GLN A 337 47.50 27.92 -3.83
C GLN A 337 47.60 28.72 -5.13
N ARG A 338 46.65 28.56 -6.06
CA ARG A 338 46.62 29.32 -7.31
C ARG A 338 46.34 30.80 -7.04
N ASP A 339 45.41 31.12 -6.16
CA ASP A 339 45.09 32.50 -5.79
C ASP A 339 46.26 33.20 -5.10
N ASN A 340 46.98 32.49 -4.23
CA ASN A 340 48.23 32.99 -3.64
C ASN A 340 49.29 33.28 -4.70
N LYS A 341 49.45 32.40 -5.71
CA LYS A 341 50.37 32.64 -6.84
C LYS A 341 49.92 33.83 -7.69
N ILE A 342 48.62 33.96 -7.98
CA ILE A 342 48.06 35.09 -8.74
C ILE A 342 48.29 36.39 -7.97
N SER A 343 48.07 36.40 -6.66
CA SER A 343 48.32 37.56 -5.80
C SER A 343 49.79 37.97 -5.81
N GLN A 344 50.72 37.02 -5.64
CA GLN A 344 52.16 37.28 -5.73
C GLN A 344 52.56 37.84 -7.10
N LEU A 345 52.07 37.24 -8.19
CA LEU A 345 52.32 37.74 -9.55
C LEU A 345 51.73 39.14 -9.75
N SER A 346 50.54 39.42 -9.23
CA SER A 346 49.91 40.74 -9.29
C SER A 346 50.72 41.79 -8.51
N THR A 347 51.25 41.44 -7.34
CA THR A 347 52.16 42.31 -6.58
C THR A 347 53.44 42.59 -7.38
N ILE A 348 54.06 41.57 -7.99
CA ILE A 348 55.26 41.74 -8.83
C ILE A 348 54.96 42.65 -10.02
N ILE A 349 53.84 42.44 -10.73
CA ILE A 349 53.41 43.27 -11.85
C ILE A 349 53.19 44.72 -11.40
N THR A 350 52.58 44.92 -10.22
CA THR A 350 52.33 46.25 -9.66
C THR A 350 53.64 46.96 -9.33
N VAL A 351 54.59 46.26 -8.70
CA VAL A 351 55.94 46.79 -8.41
C VAL A 351 56.65 47.14 -9.71
N MET A 352 56.64 46.26 -10.72
CA MET A 352 57.23 46.53 -12.03
C MET A 352 56.61 47.75 -12.72
N LYS A 353 55.29 47.93 -12.65
CA LYS A 353 54.60 49.11 -13.20
C LYS A 353 55.07 50.38 -12.51
N VAL A 354 55.16 50.38 -11.17
CA VAL A 354 55.65 51.54 -10.40
C VAL A 354 57.10 51.86 -10.74
N LEU A 355 57.96 50.84 -10.82
CA LEU A 355 59.37 51.00 -11.19
C LEU A 355 59.54 51.52 -12.62
N GLY A 356 58.73 51.03 -13.57
CA GLY A 356 58.70 51.51 -14.94
C GLY A 356 58.22 52.96 -15.05
N LEU A 357 57.21 53.35 -14.26
CA LEU A 357 56.71 54.72 -14.21
C LEU A 357 57.77 55.67 -13.63
N LEU A 358 58.43 55.28 -12.53
CA LEU A 358 59.58 55.99 -11.96
C LEU A 358 60.73 56.14 -12.98
N GLY A 359 61.10 55.05 -13.66
CA GLY A 359 62.12 55.06 -14.71
C GLY A 359 61.76 56.00 -15.86
N GLY A 360 60.49 56.00 -16.29
CA GLY A 360 59.97 56.91 -17.31
C GLY A 360 60.04 58.38 -16.89
N ILE A 361 59.65 58.70 -15.65
CA ILE A 361 59.78 60.06 -15.10
C ILE A 361 61.25 60.49 -15.08
N LEU A 362 62.16 59.61 -14.65
CA LEU A 362 63.59 59.88 -14.58
C LEU A 362 64.19 60.11 -15.97
N PHE A 363 63.77 59.34 -16.97
CA PHE A 363 64.16 59.51 -18.37
C PHE A 363 63.68 60.84 -18.95
N ILE A 364 62.42 61.23 -18.70
CA ILE A 364 61.88 62.54 -19.11
C ILE A 364 62.67 63.67 -18.43
N ALA A 365 62.96 63.54 -17.13
CA ALA A 365 63.76 64.53 -16.41
C ALA A 365 65.18 64.66 -16.97
N ALA A 366 65.81 63.54 -17.36
CA ALA A 366 67.11 63.53 -18.02
C ALA A 366 67.06 64.25 -19.39
N LEU A 367 66.06 63.95 -20.22
CA LEU A 367 65.86 64.63 -21.51
C LEU A 367 65.62 66.15 -21.33
N VAL A 368 64.84 66.56 -20.33
CA VAL A 368 64.62 67.99 -20.04
C VAL A 368 65.90 68.68 -19.57
N ALA A 369 66.71 68.01 -18.75
CA ALA A 369 68.01 68.51 -18.32
C ALA A 369 68.98 68.64 -19.51
N GLU A 370 69.05 67.62 -20.36
CA GLU A 370 69.87 67.61 -21.57
C GLU A 370 69.41 68.70 -22.56
N TYR A 371 68.11 68.85 -22.77
CA TYR A 371 67.53 69.94 -23.55
C TYR A 371 67.86 71.32 -22.98
N ARG A 372 67.83 71.51 -21.65
CA ARG A 372 68.26 72.76 -21.01
C ARG A 372 69.75 73.03 -21.20
N ILE A 373 70.60 72.01 -21.11
CA ILE A 373 72.05 72.12 -21.33
C ILE A 373 72.34 72.45 -22.80
N LEU A 374 71.72 71.75 -23.74
CA LEU A 374 71.82 72.01 -25.18
C LEU A 374 71.29 73.40 -25.52
N LYS A 375 70.16 73.83 -24.96
CA LYS A 375 69.63 75.19 -25.12
C LYS A 375 70.60 76.25 -24.62
N LYS A 376 71.30 76.05 -23.49
CA LYS A 376 72.34 76.97 -23.01
C LYS A 376 73.58 77.00 -23.91
N ARG A 377 73.95 75.89 -24.54
CA ARG A 377 75.14 75.80 -25.40
C ARG A 377 74.91 76.24 -26.85
N PHE A 378 73.71 76.06 -27.40
CA PHE A 378 73.41 76.34 -28.82
C PHE A 378 72.65 77.65 -29.08
N LEU A 379 72.24 78.40 -28.07
CA LEU A 379 71.72 79.78 -28.22
C LEU A 379 72.83 80.83 -28.48
N PHE A 380 73.96 80.40 -29.03
CA PHE A 380 74.98 81.29 -29.61
C PHE A 380 74.83 81.47 -31.12
N PHE A 381 73.77 80.93 -31.73
CA PHE A 381 73.43 81.19 -33.13
C PHE A 381 71.94 81.50 -33.29
N THR A 382 71.58 82.73 -32.94
CA THR A 382 70.69 83.61 -33.72
C THR A 382 70.92 85.03 -33.23
#